data_AF-X1AWQ8-F1
#
_entry.id   AF-X1AWQ8-F1
#
_cell.length_a   1.000
_cell.length_b   1.000
_cell.length_c   1.000
_cell.angle_alpha   90.00
_cell.angle_beta   90.00
_cell.angle_gamma   90.00
#
_symmetry.space_group_name_H-M   'P 1'
#
loop_
_entity.id
_entity.type
_entity.pdbx_description
1 polymer ?
#
loop_
_entity_poly.entity_id
_entity_poly.type
_entity_poly.pdbx_seq_one_letter_code
_entity_poly.pdbx_strand_id
1 'polypeptide(L)'
;MTITHGGNVEIGAGQLLVQPGTVPLPGLANINDPDTGILIGANSLNFIIGGSPAKLHLASDGDVGIGTSMPSEKLEVQGSTATYIGVDAGATSMTGIRLYAGGVKKWDIYRESNSASNANNLNFISSGKGSVWSWIRIS
;
A
#
# COMPACT_ATOMS: atom_id res chain seq x y z
N MET A 1 -27.86 -20.68 -8.47
CA MET A 1 -27.18 -21.60 -9.40
C MET A 1 -25.70 -21.53 -9.07
N THR A 2 -25.11 -22.64 -8.64
CA THR A 2 -23.66 -22.73 -8.43
C THR A 2 -23.06 -23.29 -9.71
N ILE A 3 -22.09 -22.60 -10.31
CA ILE A 3 -21.37 -23.08 -11.50
C ILE A 3 -20.03 -23.62 -11.04
N THR A 4 -19.89 -24.94 -11.03
CA THR A 4 -18.60 -25.63 -10.84
C THR A 4 -18.06 -25.98 -12.22
N HIS A 5 -16.90 -25.46 -12.60
CA HIS A 5 -16.30 -25.66 -13.92
C HIS A 5 -14.84 -26.07 -13.78
N GLY A 6 -14.37 -26.97 -14.65
CA GLY A 6 -12.98 -27.43 -14.68
C GLY A 6 -12.03 -26.56 -15.52
N GLY A 7 -12.55 -25.50 -16.14
CA GLY A 7 -11.80 -24.59 -17.01
C GLY A 7 -11.94 -23.13 -16.58
N ASN A 8 -11.89 -22.18 -17.52
CA ASN A 8 -12.12 -20.76 -17.24
C ASN A 8 -13.62 -20.45 -17.30
N VAL A 9 -14.09 -19.49 -16.50
CA VAL A 9 -15.36 -18.79 -16.75
C VAL A 9 -15.02 -17.49 -17.44
N GLU A 10 -15.47 -17.35 -18.68
CA GLU A 10 -15.28 -16.15 -19.49
C GLU A 10 -16.57 -15.36 -19.57
N ILE A 11 -16.46 -14.05 -19.34
CA ILE A 11 -17.53 -13.07 -19.49
C ILE A 11 -16.91 -12.03 -20.42
N GLY A 12 -17.42 -11.90 -21.66
CA GLY A 12 -16.82 -11.08 -22.71
C GLY A 12 -16.79 -9.58 -22.40
N ALA A 13 -17.44 -8.73 -23.20
CA ALA A 13 -17.50 -7.28 -22.90
C ALA A 13 -18.46 -6.90 -21.75
N GLY A 14 -18.99 -7.89 -21.02
CA GLY A 14 -19.97 -7.71 -19.95
C GLY A 14 -19.33 -7.42 -18.59
N GLN A 15 -20.17 -7.35 -17.56
CA GLN A 15 -19.73 -7.17 -16.17
C GLN A 15 -20.07 -8.40 -15.34
N LEU A 16 -19.19 -8.73 -14.40
CA LEU A 16 -19.52 -9.65 -13.32
C LEU A 16 -20.24 -8.87 -12.22
N LEU A 17 -21.54 -9.11 -12.06
CA LEU A 17 -22.29 -8.55 -10.94
C LEU A 17 -22.20 -9.51 -9.76
N VAL A 18 -21.61 -9.05 -8.67
CA VAL A 18 -21.58 -9.77 -7.39
C VAL A 18 -22.38 -9.02 -6.36
N GLN A 19 -23.00 -9.76 -5.43
CA GLN A 19 -23.57 -9.16 -4.25
C GLN A 19 -22.45 -8.53 -3.40
N PRO A 20 -22.67 -7.37 -2.77
CA PRO A 20 -21.72 -6.83 -1.80
C PRO A 20 -21.46 -7.87 -0.71
N GLY A 21 -20.19 -8.21 -0.51
CA GLY A 21 -19.78 -9.15 0.53
C GLY A 21 -19.85 -8.52 1.91
N THR A 22 -19.47 -9.31 2.91
CA THR A 22 -19.15 -8.84 4.26
C THR A 22 -17.74 -9.27 4.62
N VAL A 23 -17.20 -8.79 5.74
CA VAL A 23 -15.85 -9.19 6.17
C VAL A 23 -15.67 -10.70 6.38
N PRO A 24 -16.59 -11.44 7.03
CA PRO A 24 -16.48 -12.89 7.14
C PRO A 24 -16.97 -13.65 5.90
N LEU A 25 -17.45 -12.95 4.87
CA LEU A 25 -17.97 -13.55 3.63
C LEU A 25 -17.76 -12.59 2.44
N PRO A 26 -16.52 -12.44 1.93
CA PRO A 26 -16.24 -11.61 0.77
C PRO A 26 -17.06 -12.06 -0.45
N GLY A 27 -17.41 -11.11 -1.33
CA GLY A 27 -18.22 -11.40 -2.52
C GLY A 27 -17.52 -12.30 -3.53
N LEU A 28 -16.19 -12.33 -3.49
CA LEU A 28 -15.32 -13.27 -4.19
C LEU A 28 -14.35 -13.88 -3.18
N ALA A 29 -14.42 -15.20 -2.95
CA ALA A 29 -13.65 -15.88 -1.90
C ALA A 29 -13.15 -17.25 -2.36
N ASN A 30 -12.18 -17.79 -1.62
CA ASN A 30 -11.69 -19.15 -1.81
C ASN A 30 -12.74 -20.18 -1.35
N ILE A 31 -12.79 -21.34 -2.01
CA ILE A 31 -13.63 -22.45 -1.53
C ILE A 31 -13.06 -22.98 -0.20
N ASN A 32 -13.93 -23.17 0.80
CA ASN A 32 -13.58 -23.60 2.16
C ASN A 32 -12.70 -22.64 2.99
N ASP A 33 -12.46 -21.43 2.48
CA ASP A 33 -11.77 -20.34 3.18
C ASP A 33 -12.61 -19.07 2.97
N PRO A 34 -13.73 -18.95 3.72
CA PRO A 34 -14.75 -17.94 3.47
C PRO A 34 -14.32 -16.55 3.93
N ASP A 35 -13.19 -16.39 4.62
CA ASP A 35 -12.72 -15.12 5.15
C ASP A 35 -11.48 -14.57 4.41
N THR A 36 -11.09 -15.21 3.31
CA THR A 36 -10.03 -14.75 2.41
C THR A 36 -10.57 -14.49 1.01
N GLY A 37 -10.40 -13.26 0.52
CA GLY A 37 -10.93 -12.87 -0.78
C GLY A 37 -10.97 -11.37 -1.05
N ILE A 38 -11.72 -11.01 -2.09
CA ILE A 38 -11.99 -9.63 -2.48
C ILE A 38 -13.39 -9.25 -2.01
N LEU A 39 -13.46 -8.24 -1.16
CA LEU A 39 -14.70 -7.64 -0.71
C LEU A 39 -14.93 -6.35 -1.49
N ILE A 40 -15.85 -6.43 -2.45
CA ILE A 40 -16.42 -5.28 -3.18
C ILE A 40 -17.50 -4.68 -2.27
N GLY A 41 -17.13 -3.63 -1.55
CA GLY A 41 -18.04 -2.85 -0.72
C GLY A 41 -18.87 -1.89 -1.58
N ALA A 42 -19.83 -1.19 -0.96
CA ALA A 42 -20.71 -0.26 -1.68
C ALA A 42 -19.92 0.84 -2.44
N ASN A 43 -18.84 1.34 -1.84
CA ASN A 43 -17.96 2.34 -2.44
C ASN A 43 -16.49 2.06 -2.09
N SER A 44 -16.12 0.80 -1.85
CA SER A 44 -14.76 0.43 -1.46
C SER A 44 -14.34 -0.90 -2.05
N LEU A 45 -13.03 -1.09 -2.19
CA LEU A 45 -12.45 -2.36 -2.59
C LEU A 45 -11.50 -2.82 -1.49
N ASN A 46 -11.69 -4.04 -1.00
CA ASN A 46 -10.93 -4.56 0.12
C ASN A 46 -10.33 -5.92 -0.22
N PHE A 47 -9.11 -6.14 0.27
CA PHE A 47 -8.48 -7.45 0.29
C PHE A 47 -8.50 -7.97 1.72
N ILE A 48 -9.19 -9.08 1.91
CA ILE A 48 -9.43 -9.72 3.21
C ILE A 48 -8.62 -10.99 3.27
N ILE A 49 -7.95 -11.23 4.40
CA ILE A 49 -7.23 -12.47 4.72
C ILE A 49 -7.48 -12.73 6.21
N GLY A 50 -8.23 -13.78 6.55
CA GLY A 50 -8.55 -14.12 7.93
C GLY A 50 -9.50 -13.13 8.63
N GLY A 51 -10.39 -12.47 7.89
CA GLY A 51 -11.41 -11.57 8.43
C GLY A 51 -10.96 -10.12 8.70
N SER A 52 -11.47 -9.51 9.78
CA SER A 52 -11.44 -8.05 10.04
C SER A 52 -10.24 -7.59 10.90
N PRO A 53 -9.69 -6.38 10.69
CA PRO A 53 -9.96 -5.45 9.59
C PRO A 53 -9.34 -5.93 8.28
N ALA A 54 -9.82 -5.37 7.17
CA ALA A 54 -9.24 -5.57 5.84
C ALA A 54 -7.72 -5.31 5.89
N LYS A 55 -6.95 -6.16 5.22
CA LYS A 55 -5.50 -6.01 5.18
C LYS A 55 -5.08 -4.86 4.25
N LEU A 56 -5.82 -4.70 3.14
CA LEU A 56 -5.74 -3.55 2.25
C LEU A 56 -7.15 -3.04 1.98
N HIS A 57 -7.36 -1.75 2.18
CA HIS A 57 -8.60 -1.02 1.98
C HIS A 57 -8.37 0.10 0.96
N LEU A 58 -9.16 0.13 -0.11
CA LEU A 58 -9.27 1.29 -1.01
C LEU A 58 -10.61 1.97 -0.75
N ALA A 59 -10.54 3.18 -0.19
CA ALA A 59 -11.68 4.03 0.11
C ALA A 59 -12.27 4.68 -1.16
N SER A 60 -13.48 5.21 -1.04
CA SER A 60 -14.25 5.79 -2.15
C SER A 60 -13.59 7.02 -2.78
N ASP A 61 -12.78 7.73 -2.02
CA ASP A 61 -11.99 8.91 -2.41
C ASP A 61 -10.59 8.56 -2.94
N GLY A 62 -10.30 7.26 -3.05
CA GLY A 62 -9.03 6.72 -3.55
C GLY A 62 -7.95 6.59 -2.48
N ASP A 63 -8.26 6.78 -1.20
CA ASP A 63 -7.30 6.62 -0.11
C ASP A 63 -7.04 5.14 0.17
N VAL A 64 -5.76 4.79 0.41
CA VAL A 64 -5.34 3.41 0.65
C VAL A 64 -5.01 3.23 2.13
N GLY A 65 -5.75 2.35 2.80
CA GLY A 65 -5.47 1.88 4.15
C GLY A 65 -4.78 0.52 4.13
N ILE A 66 -3.70 0.36 4.90
CA ILE A 66 -3.13 -0.95 5.24
C ILE A 66 -3.33 -1.15 6.74
N GLY A 67 -4.16 -2.11 7.12
CA GLY A 67 -4.54 -2.37 8.51
C GLY A 67 -5.53 -1.36 9.13
N THR A 68 -5.98 -0.36 8.36
CA THR A 68 -7.06 0.59 8.72
C THR A 68 -8.17 0.56 7.67
N SER A 69 -9.41 0.79 8.10
CA SER A 69 -10.61 0.88 7.23
C SER A 69 -11.09 2.31 7.02
N MET A 70 -10.44 3.28 7.67
CA MET A 70 -10.78 4.70 7.60
C MET A 70 -9.48 5.50 7.48
N PRO A 71 -8.73 5.37 6.36
CA PRO A 71 -7.54 6.17 6.15
C PRO A 71 -7.91 7.66 6.19
N SER A 72 -7.11 8.44 6.91
CA SER A 72 -7.21 9.90 7.03
C SER A 72 -6.29 10.64 6.05
N GLU A 73 -5.42 9.88 5.37
CA GLU A 73 -4.43 10.33 4.41
C GLU A 73 -4.46 9.43 3.17
N LYS A 74 -3.92 9.90 2.05
CA LYS A 74 -3.88 9.15 0.77
C LYS A 74 -3.30 7.74 0.90
N LEU A 75 -2.35 7.55 1.81
CA LEU A 75 -1.84 6.25 2.24
C LEU A 75 -1.69 6.27 3.77
N GLU A 76 -2.41 5.39 4.46
CA GLU A 76 -2.29 5.20 5.90
C GLU A 76 -1.96 3.74 6.21
N VAL A 77 -0.90 3.51 7.00
CA VAL A 77 -0.51 2.18 7.49
C VAL A 77 -0.66 2.16 8.99
N GLN A 78 -1.58 1.33 9.49
CA GLN A 78 -1.89 1.19 10.90
C GLN A 78 -1.61 -0.25 11.37
N GLY A 79 -0.96 -0.39 12.52
CA GLY A 79 -0.74 -1.67 13.19
C GLY A 79 -0.79 -1.52 14.71
N SER A 80 -1.01 -2.63 15.41
CA SER A 80 -1.12 -2.67 16.88
C SER A 80 0.22 -2.89 17.59
N THR A 81 1.27 -3.26 16.86
CA THR A 81 2.62 -3.50 17.36
C THR A 81 3.61 -2.63 16.56
N ALA A 82 4.87 -3.09 16.43
CA ALA A 82 5.86 -2.41 15.62
C ALA A 82 5.40 -2.32 14.15
N THR A 83 5.09 -1.11 13.72
CA THR A 83 4.56 -0.83 12.38
C THR A 83 5.63 -0.08 11.59
N TYR A 84 6.20 -0.75 10.59
CA TYR A 84 7.24 -0.19 9.73
C TYR A 84 6.79 -0.25 8.26
N ILE A 85 7.13 0.79 7.50
CA ILE A 85 7.07 0.75 6.03
C ILE A 85 8.48 0.44 5.54
N GLY A 86 8.68 -0.77 5.03
CA GLY A 86 9.95 -1.19 4.44
C GLY A 86 10.08 -0.65 3.01
N VAL A 87 11.17 0.07 2.73
CA VAL A 87 11.54 0.46 1.36
C VAL A 87 12.89 -0.18 1.06
N ASP A 88 12.87 -1.26 0.29
CA ASP A 88 14.05 -2.05 -0.03
C ASP A 88 14.50 -1.86 -1.49
N ALA A 89 15.80 -1.90 -1.69
CA ALA A 89 16.42 -1.91 -3.00
C ALA A 89 17.72 -2.70 -2.92
N GLY A 90 18.27 -3.11 -4.07
CA GLY A 90 19.52 -3.85 -4.12
C GLY A 90 20.64 -3.21 -3.26
N ALA A 91 21.57 -4.03 -2.78
CA ALA A 91 22.58 -3.63 -1.78
C ALA A 91 23.36 -2.35 -2.14
N THR A 92 23.53 -2.08 -3.43
CA THR A 92 24.26 -0.91 -3.95
C THR A 92 23.35 0.23 -4.40
N SER A 93 22.02 0.08 -4.34
CA SER A 93 21.04 1.04 -4.86
C SER A 93 20.65 2.09 -3.81
N MET A 94 20.37 3.31 -4.28
CA MET A 94 19.69 4.30 -3.44
C MET A 94 18.29 3.79 -3.10
N THR A 95 17.91 3.86 -1.82
CA THR A 95 16.55 3.51 -1.36
C THR A 95 16.05 4.58 -0.40
N GLY A 96 14.79 4.98 -0.52
CA GLY A 96 14.23 6.03 0.32
C GLY A 96 12.91 6.58 -0.16
N ILE A 97 12.48 7.66 0.49
CA ILE A 97 11.22 8.36 0.23
C ILE A 97 11.54 9.72 -0.40
N ARG A 98 10.79 10.06 -1.45
CA ARG A 98 10.90 11.31 -2.19
C ARG A 98 9.63 12.13 -2.07
N LEU A 99 9.80 13.42 -1.81
CA LEU A 99 8.72 14.38 -1.70
C LEU A 99 8.71 15.29 -2.93
N TYR A 100 7.54 15.42 -3.54
CA TYR A 100 7.29 16.30 -4.69
C TYR A 100 6.31 17.41 -4.30
N ALA A 101 6.39 18.54 -5.00
CA ALA A 101 5.34 19.56 -4.98
C ALA A 101 5.20 20.17 -6.38
N GLY A 102 3.98 20.18 -6.91
CA GLY A 102 3.70 20.65 -8.28
C GLY A 102 4.45 19.86 -9.36
N GLY A 103 4.61 18.54 -9.18
CA GLY A 103 5.36 17.67 -10.10
C GLY A 103 6.89 17.82 -10.03
N VAL A 104 7.41 18.74 -9.22
CA VAL A 104 8.85 18.97 -9.06
C VAL A 104 9.34 18.28 -7.79
N LYS A 105 10.41 17.47 -7.90
CA LYS A 105 11.07 16.89 -6.73
C LYS A 105 11.45 18.02 -5.81
N LYS A 106 11.10 17.95 -4.54
CA LYS A 106 11.57 18.87 -3.50
C LYS A 106 12.64 18.17 -2.70
N TRP A 107 12.29 17.13 -1.96
CA TRP A 107 13.20 16.57 -0.97
C TRP A 107 13.35 15.05 -1.14
N ASP A 108 14.50 14.51 -0.74
CA ASP A 108 14.78 13.08 -0.66
C ASP A 108 15.23 12.73 0.76
N ILE A 109 14.68 11.65 1.32
CA ILE A 109 15.14 10.98 2.54
C ILE A 109 15.56 9.58 2.14
N TYR A 110 16.86 9.28 2.12
CA TYR A 110 17.32 8.06 1.48
C TYR A 110 18.66 7.54 2.00
N ARG A 111 18.91 6.25 1.80
CA ARG A 111 20.22 5.60 1.90
C ARG A 111 20.96 5.74 0.59
N GLU A 112 22.22 6.18 0.62
CA GLU A 112 23.04 6.35 -0.58
C GLU A 112 23.41 5.04 -1.30
N SER A 113 23.56 5.12 -2.63
CA SER A 113 24.04 4.01 -3.47
C SER A 113 25.56 3.94 -3.38
N ASN A 114 26.16 2.97 -2.66
CA ASN A 114 27.48 2.47 -3.03
C ASN A 114 27.98 1.21 -2.28
N SER A 115 28.87 0.44 -2.92
CA SER A 115 29.52 -0.78 -2.42
C SER A 115 30.67 -0.58 -1.41
N ALA A 116 30.89 0.61 -0.85
CA ALA A 116 31.99 0.85 0.09
C ALA A 116 31.52 1.66 1.31
N SER A 117 32.06 1.28 2.48
CA SER A 117 32.07 1.80 3.88
C SER A 117 31.01 2.79 4.41
N ASN A 118 30.36 3.58 3.56
CA ASN A 118 29.30 4.53 3.90
C ASN A 118 27.92 4.06 3.40
N ALA A 119 27.79 2.79 2.98
CA ALA A 119 26.62 2.19 2.34
C ALA A 119 25.30 2.32 3.12
N ASN A 120 25.30 2.81 4.37
CA ASN A 120 24.13 2.90 5.23
C ASN A 120 23.82 4.33 5.72
N ASN A 121 24.46 5.36 5.16
CA ASN A 121 24.20 6.72 5.59
C ASN A 121 22.78 7.17 5.22
N LEU A 122 22.04 7.68 6.20
CA LEU A 122 20.77 8.35 6.01
C LEU A 122 21.00 9.80 5.56
N ASN A 123 20.54 10.12 4.37
CA ASN A 123 20.69 11.43 3.74
C ASN A 123 19.34 12.16 3.69
N PHE A 124 19.36 13.46 3.97
CA PHE A 124 18.23 14.39 3.81
C PHE A 124 18.66 15.49 2.84
N ILE A 125 18.12 15.50 1.61
CA ILE A 125 18.58 16.41 0.54
C ILE A 125 17.43 17.18 -0.08
N SER A 126 17.64 18.49 -0.33
CA SER A 126 16.74 19.33 -1.13
C SER A 126 17.22 19.43 -2.59
N SER A 127 16.29 19.45 -3.54
CA SER A 127 16.54 19.43 -4.99
C SER A 127 16.84 20.80 -5.61
N GLY A 128 16.75 21.89 -4.84
CA GLY A 128 16.60 23.24 -5.42
C GLY A 128 17.74 24.22 -5.17
N LYS A 129 18.61 24.01 -4.18
CA LYS A 129 19.83 24.79 -3.93
C LYS A 129 20.86 23.88 -3.28
N GLY A 130 22.12 23.99 -3.71
CA GLY A 130 23.23 23.21 -3.17
C GLY A 130 23.19 23.18 -1.64
N SER A 131 23.36 21.99 -1.07
CA SER A 131 23.31 21.62 0.35
C SER A 131 23.08 22.80 1.30
N VAL A 132 21.83 23.25 1.44
CA VAL A 132 21.49 24.17 2.52
C VAL A 132 21.40 23.31 3.76
N TRP A 133 22.50 23.27 4.52
CA TRP A 133 22.60 22.68 5.84
C TRP A 133 21.58 23.38 6.75
N SER A 134 20.34 22.90 6.74
CA SER A 134 19.37 23.19 7.79
C SER A 134 19.81 22.36 8.98
N TRP A 135 20.43 23.01 9.96
CA TRP A 135 20.83 22.39 11.22
C TRP A 135 19.62 21.65 11.77
N ILE A 136 19.68 20.32 11.77
CA ILE A 136 18.78 19.49 12.56
C ILE A 136 18.90 20.03 13.99
N ARG A 137 17.85 20.70 14.49
CA ARG A 137 17.70 20.93 15.92
C ARG A 137 17.02 19.67 16.45
N ILE A 138 17.84 18.80 17.01
CA ILE A 138 17.32 17.76 17.91
C ILE A 138 16.97 18.53 19.19
N SER A 139 15.67 18.70 19.43
CA SER A 139 15.16 19.19 20.71
C SER A 139 15.30 18.12 21.78
#